data_AF-A0A1P9WU96-F1
#
_entry.id   AF-A0A1P9WU96-F1
#
_cell.length_a   1.000
_cell.length_b   1.000
_cell.length_c   1.000
_cell.angle_alpha   90.00
_cell.angle_beta   90.00
_cell.angle_gamma   90.00
#
_symmetry.space_group_name_H-M   'P 1'
#
loop_
_entity.id
_entity.type
_entity.pdbx_description
1 polymer ?
#
loop_
_entity_poly.entity_id
_entity_poly.type
_entity_poly.pdbx_seq_one_letter_code
_entity_poly.pdbx_strand_id
1 'polypeptide(L)' 'MRNKGTDIASIDWSNHEIVRFYNPRTDIWSEHFRLVGGFIEALSIIGKVTVDIFRFNDKVRLPDRGIF' A
#
# COMPACT_ATOMS: atom_id res chain seq x y z
N MET A 1 -25.99 -11.46 1.59
CA MET A 1 -25.68 -10.14 1.00
C MET A 1 -24.18 -10.10 0.71
N ARG A 2 -23.76 -10.38 -0.53
CA ARG A 2 -22.35 -10.43 -0.96
C ARG A 2 -22.01 -9.16 -1.73
N ASN A 3 -22.07 -8.02 -1.05
CA ASN A 3 -21.68 -6.72 -1.62
C ASN A 3 -20.64 -6.06 -0.71
N LYS A 4 -19.45 -6.66 -0.62
CA LYS A 4 -18.24 -5.88 -0.36
C LYS A 4 -17.54 -5.80 -1.70
N GLY A 5 -17.49 -4.58 -2.24
CA GLY A 5 -16.88 -4.30 -3.54
C GLY A 5 -15.59 -5.07 -3.65
N THR A 6 -15.55 -5.95 -4.64
CA THR A 6 -14.33 -6.51 -5.21
C THR A 6 -13.31 -5.39 -5.23
N ASP A 7 -12.15 -5.57 -4.62
CA ASP A 7 -11.05 -4.60 -4.61
C ASP A 7 -10.56 -4.44 -6.07
N ILE A 8 -11.29 -3.63 -6.85
CA ILE A 8 -11.08 -3.47 -8.28
C ILE A 8 -9.80 -2.68 -8.46
N ALA A 9 -8.77 -3.42 -8.86
CA ALA A 9 -7.45 -3.00 -9.28
C ALA A 9 -7.20 -1.51 -9.58
N SER A 10 -6.02 -1.03 -9.20
CA SER A 10 -5.47 0.24 -9.67
C SER A 10 -4.83 0.08 -11.03
N ILE A 11 -4.97 1.09 -11.89
CA ILE A 11 -4.20 1.19 -13.12
C ILE A 11 -2.81 1.72 -12.74
N ASP A 12 -1.76 0.95 -13.01
CA ASP A 12 -0.41 1.53 -13.03
C ASP A 12 -0.28 2.38 -14.29
N TRP A 13 -0.37 3.70 -14.13
CA TRP A 13 -0.28 4.67 -15.24
C TRP A 13 1.10 4.65 -15.93
N SER A 14 2.13 4.07 -15.30
CA SER A 14 3.44 3.91 -15.93
C SER A 14 3.40 2.84 -17.03
N ASN A 15 2.62 1.77 -16.85
CA ASN A 15 2.63 0.60 -17.73
C ASN A 15 1.26 0.22 -18.33
N HIS A 16 0.19 0.95 -17.98
CA HIS A 16 -1.21 0.65 -18.36
C HIS A 16 -1.69 -0.74 -17.93
N GLU A 17 -1.06 -1.37 -16.94
CA GLU A 17 -1.49 -2.66 -16.41
C GLU A 17 -2.47 -2.48 -15.26
N ILE A 18 -3.51 -3.33 -15.26
CA ILE A 18 -4.50 -3.41 -14.19
C ILE A 18 -3.90 -4.22 -13.04
N VAL A 19 -3.48 -3.54 -11.98
CA VAL A 19 -2.85 -4.15 -10.80
C VAL A 19 -3.87 -4.27 -9.67
N ARG A 20 -4.21 -5.50 -9.26
CA ARG A 20 -5.10 -5.73 -8.11
C ARG A 20 -4.51 -5.15 -6.81
N PHE A 21 -5.35 -4.67 -5.90
CA PHE A 21 -4.89 -4.23 -4.58
C PHE A 21 -4.46 -5.40 -3.70
N TYR A 22 -3.57 -5.11 -2.73
CA TYR A 22 -3.23 -6.05 -1.68
C TYR A 22 -4.47 -6.43 -0.86
N ASN A 23 -4.72 -7.73 -0.73
CA ASN A 23 -5.82 -8.29 0.05
C ASN A 23 -5.25 -9.05 1.26
N PRO A 24 -5.30 -8.48 2.48
CA PRO A 24 -4.73 -9.12 3.67
C PRO A 24 -5.41 -10.43 4.07
N ARG A 25 -6.55 -10.80 3.46
CA ARG A 25 -7.22 -12.09 3.71
C ARG A 25 -6.67 -13.23 2.86
N THR A 26 -6.01 -12.93 1.74
CA THR A 26 -5.57 -13.94 0.76
C THR A 26 -4.11 -13.81 0.38
N ASP A 27 -3.53 -12.62 0.47
CA ASP A 27 -2.14 -12.37 0.13
C ASP A 27 -1.23 -12.53 1.34
N ILE A 28 -0.01 -13.01 1.07
CA ILE A 28 1.02 -13.17 2.08
C ILE A 28 1.83 -11.88 2.17
N TRP A 29 1.82 -11.26 3.36
CA TRP A 29 2.52 -9.98 3.59
C TRP A 29 3.98 -10.00 3.13
N SER A 30 4.74 -11.05 3.47
CA SER A 30 6.16 -11.17 3.15
C SER A 30 6.48 -11.35 1.66
N GLU A 31 5.50 -11.66 0.83
CA GLU A 31 5.66 -11.70 -0.63
C GLU A 31 5.55 -10.30 -1.26
N HIS A 32 4.92 -9.36 -0.55
CA HIS A 32 4.62 -8.02 -1.05
C HIS A 32 5.39 -6.92 -0.33
N PHE A 33 5.77 -7.16 0.92
CA PHE A 33 6.33 -6.14 1.80
C PHE A 33 7.48 -6.67 2.65
N ARG A 34 8.43 -5.78 2.91
CA ARG A 34 9.47 -5.97 3.92
C ARG A 34 9.58 -4.73 4.78
N LEU A 35 9.66 -4.90 6.09
CA LEU A 35 9.93 -3.79 7.01
C LEU A 35 11.45 -3.64 7.16
N VAL A 36 11.99 -2.49 6.75
CA VAL A 36 13.42 -2.17 6.83
C VAL A 36 13.58 -0.84 7.55
N GLY A 37 14.10 -0.87 8.78
CA GLY A 37 14.41 0.36 9.53
C GLY A 37 13.23 1.31 9.72
N GLY A 38 12.00 0.78 9.81
CA GLY A 38 10.77 1.59 9.93
C GLY A 38 10.12 1.99 8.60
N PHE A 39 10.69 1.60 7.47
CA PHE A 39 10.13 1.79 6.13
C PHE A 39 9.53 0.48 5.61
N ILE A 40 8.39 0.58 4.96
CA ILE A 40 7.77 -0.55 4.25
C ILE A 40 8.31 -0.55 2.81
N GLU A 41 9.24 -1.45 2.53
CA GLU A 41 9.75 -1.74 1.20
C GLU A 41 8.76 -2.63 0.44
N ALA A 42 8.37 -2.20 -0.76
CA ALA A 42 7.52 -2.99 -1.65
C ALA A 42 8.36 -4.00 -2.45
N LEU A 43 8.02 -5.28 -2.33
CA LEU A 43 8.68 -6.39 -3.04
C LEU A 43 7.97 -6.81 -4.33
N SER A 44 6.75 -6.29 -4.57
CA SER A 44 5.99 -6.57 -5.78
C SER A 44 5.25 -5.33 -6.28
N ILE A 45 4.70 -5.40 -7.50
CA ILE A 45 3.90 -4.32 -8.09
C ILE A 45 2.64 -4.01 -7.27
N ILE A 46 2.00 -5.05 -6.70
CA ILE A 46 0.88 -4.92 -5.77
C ILE A 46 1.35 -4.17 -4.52
N GLY A 47 2.51 -4.54 -3.99
CA GLY A 47 3.11 -3.86 -2.85
C GLY A 47 3.41 -2.39 -3.13
N LYS A 48 3.94 -2.08 -4.32
CA LYS A 48 4.29 -0.72 -4.74
C LYS A 48 3.05 0.17 -4.80
N VAL A 49 2.04 -0.27 -5.55
CA VAL A 49 0.75 0.43 -5.67
C VAL A 49 0.10 0.61 -4.31
N THR A 50 0.18 -0.40 -3.42
CA THR A 50 -0.37 -0.32 -2.06
C THR A 50 0.39 0.71 -1.22
N VAL A 51 1.72 0.67 -1.20
CA VAL A 51 2.55 1.65 -0.46
C VAL A 51 2.28 3.07 -0.94
N ASP A 52 2.16 3.27 -2.26
CA ASP A 52 1.95 4.58 -2.88
C ASP A 52 0.55 5.15 -2.56
N ILE A 53 -0.49 4.32 -2.67
CA ILE A 53 -1.88 4.75 -2.42
C ILE A 53 -2.15 5.00 -0.95
N PHE A 54 -1.68 4.09 -0.09
CA PHE A 54 -1.88 4.23 1.35
C PHE A 54 -0.82 5.12 2.00
N ARG A 55 0.16 5.60 1.23
CA ARG A 55 1.23 6.49 1.68
C ARG A 55 1.90 5.96 2.94
N PHE A 56 2.18 4.66 2.97
CA PHE A 56 2.71 3.96 4.15
C PHE A 56 4.04 4.54 4.66
N ASN A 57 4.81 5.13 3.76
CA ASN A 57 6.09 5.75 4.07
C ASN A 57 6.05 7.28 4.07
N ASP A 58 4.86 7.90 3.90
CA ASP A 58 4.75 9.34 4.15
C ASP A 58 5.14 9.53 5.61
N LYS A 59 6.19 10.34 5.84
CA LYS A 59 6.59 10.74 7.18
C LYS A 59 5.33 11.31 7.82
N VAL A 60 4.78 10.60 8.81
CA VAL A 60 3.71 11.11 9.65
C VAL A 60 4.13 12.53 9.99
N ARG A 61 3.45 13.52 9.40
CA ARG A 61 3.47 14.88 9.91
C ARG A 61 2.81 14.75 11.26
N LEU A 62 3.59 14.39 12.27
CA LEU A 62 3.22 14.62 13.65
C LEU A 62 2.83 16.10 13.66
N PRO A 63 1.59 16.46 14.04
CA PRO A 63 1.32 17.86 14.27
C PRO A 63 2.40 18.30 15.25
N ASP A 64 3.16 19.31 14.82
CA ASP A 64 4.12 20.01 15.64
C ASP A 64 3.38 20.27 16.95
N ARG A 65 3.72 19.53 18.01
CA ARG A 65 3.22 19.85 19.34
C ARG A 65 4.00 21.08 19.73
N GLY A 66 3.57 22.21 19.19
CA GLY A 66 4.00 23.54 19.56
C GLY A 66 3.71 23.70 21.04
N ILE A 67 4.69 23.29 21.84
CA ILE A 67 4.88 23.74 23.20
C ILE A 67 5.53 25.12 23.07
N PHE A 68 4.68 26.15 22.94
CA PHE A 68 5.03 27.53 23.26
C PHE A 68 4.21 27.95 24.47
#